data_AF-A0A6B2LJJ9-F1
#
_entry.id   AF-A0A6B2LJJ9-F1
#
_cell.length_a   1.000
_cell.length_b   1.000
_cell.length_c   1.000
_cell.angle_alpha   90.00
_cell.angle_beta   90.00
_cell.angle_gamma   90.00
#
_symmetry.space_group_name_H-M   'P 1'
#
loop_
_entity.id
_entity.type
_entity.pdbx_description
1 polymer ?
#
loop_
_entity_poly.entity_id
_entity_poly.type
_entity_poly.pdbx_seq_one_letter_code
_entity_poly.pdbx_strand_id
1 'polypeptide(L)'
;MDEVIGGESTHHRETQHHETDNFISLFKGGLIYMEGGIDSAFNKIERDVYKTSLLQIKGRRYVRVIPVPVTYLSLNSGDVFLLDEGLTLWQWNGKLSSRVERAKGLETITRIRDSR
;
A
#
# COMPACT_ATOMS: atom_id res chain seq x y z
N MET A 1 25.25 3.56 -13.77
CA MET A 1 25.22 4.26 -12.47
C MET A 1 26.41 3.86 -11.61
N ASP A 2 26.92 2.63 -11.75
CA ASP A 2 28.16 2.11 -11.15
C ASP A 2 29.44 2.92 -11.43
N GLU A 3 29.51 3.67 -12.52
CA GLU A 3 30.74 4.41 -12.87
C GLU A 3 30.95 5.68 -12.01
N VAL A 4 29.94 6.09 -11.23
CA VAL A 4 29.97 7.32 -10.42
C VAL A 4 30.28 7.05 -8.93
N ILE A 5 30.20 5.79 -8.50
CA ILE A 5 30.29 5.40 -7.08
C ILE A 5 31.25 4.23 -6.83
N GLY A 6 32.47 4.30 -7.37
CA GLY A 6 33.66 3.64 -6.78
C GLY A 6 33.63 2.13 -6.50
N GLY A 7 32.68 1.35 -7.03
CA GLY A 7 32.63 -0.10 -6.89
C GLY A 7 32.30 -0.66 -5.50
N GLU A 8 31.97 0.17 -4.50
CA GLU A 8 31.67 -0.28 -3.12
C GLU A 8 30.17 -0.51 -2.82
N SER A 9 29.32 -0.48 -3.85
CA SER A 9 27.86 -0.61 -3.68
C SER A 9 27.40 -2.05 -3.85
N THR A 10 26.81 -2.62 -2.80
CA THR A 10 26.16 -3.93 -2.85
C THR A 10 24.80 -3.81 -3.54
N HIS A 11 24.62 -4.50 -4.66
CA HIS A 11 23.34 -4.57 -5.36
C HIS A 11 22.42 -5.61 -4.73
N HIS A 12 21.22 -5.17 -4.35
CA HIS A 12 20.17 -6.04 -3.84
C HIS A 12 19.03 -6.10 -4.85
N ARG A 13 18.62 -7.31 -5.24
CA ARG A 13 17.44 -7.53 -6.08
C ARG A 13 16.24 -7.80 -5.19
N GLU A 14 15.34 -6.83 -5.14
CA GLU A 14 14.10 -6.90 -4.36
C GLU A 14 12.96 -7.34 -5.28
N THR A 15 12.21 -8.35 -4.88
CA THR A 15 11.04 -8.84 -5.64
C THR A 15 9.78 -8.54 -4.86
N GLN A 16 8.72 -8.10 -5.55
CA GLN A 16 7.43 -7.80 -4.91
C GLN A 16 6.94 -8.98 -4.06
N HIS A 17 6.54 -8.69 -2.83
CA HIS A 17 6.14 -9.64 -1.78
C HIS A 17 7.27 -10.41 -1.10
N HIS A 18 8.50 -10.36 -1.62
CA HIS A 18 9.72 -11.00 -1.10
C HIS A 18 10.83 -9.98 -0.81
N GLU A 19 10.47 -8.75 -0.45
CA GLU A 19 11.45 -7.73 -0.08
C GLU A 19 12.23 -8.11 1.19
N THR A 20 13.53 -7.80 1.19
CA THR A 20 14.43 -7.98 2.32
C THR A 20 14.10 -7.04 3.46
N ASP A 21 14.41 -7.48 4.69
CA ASP A 21 14.16 -6.72 5.91
C ASP A 21 14.86 -5.35 5.91
N ASN A 22 16.03 -5.27 5.26
CA ASN A 22 16.78 -4.03 5.06
C ASN A 22 16.01 -3.05 4.17
N PHE A 23 15.41 -3.52 3.07
CA PHE A 23 14.63 -2.68 2.17
C PHE A 23 13.34 -2.20 2.83
N ILE A 24 12.63 -3.09 3.53
CA ILE A 24 11.38 -2.73 4.23
C ILE A 24 11.67 -1.72 5.36
N SER A 25 12.81 -1.85 6.05
CA SER A 25 13.21 -0.94 7.14
C SER A 25 13.48 0.50 6.67
N LEU A 26 13.84 0.72 5.41
CA LEU A 26 13.97 2.06 4.85
C LEU A 26 12.63 2.80 4.83
N PHE A 27 11.54 2.06 4.60
CA PHE A 27 10.18 2.60 4.59
C PHE A 27 9.56 2.47 5.98
N LYS A 28 9.96 3.38 6.89
CA LYS A 28 9.40 3.47 8.26
C LYS A 28 7.87 3.60 8.29
N GLY A 29 7.29 4.11 7.20
CA GLY A 29 5.85 4.23 6.97
C GLY A 29 5.20 3.00 6.31
N GLY A 30 5.87 1.85 6.22
CA GLY A 30 5.34 0.67 5.53
C GLY A 30 5.34 0.80 4.00
N LEU A 31 5.10 -0.32 3.33
CA LEU A 31 5.04 -0.42 1.88
C LEU A 31 3.59 -0.34 1.42
N ILE A 32 3.33 0.53 0.44
CA ILE A 32 2.06 0.66 -0.25
C ILE A 32 2.29 0.20 -1.68
N TYR A 33 1.65 -0.90 -2.07
CA TYR A 33 1.64 -1.31 -3.46
C TYR A 33 0.61 -0.45 -4.20
N MET A 34 0.96 0.06 -5.36
CA MET A 34 0.04 0.79 -6.24
C MET A 34 -0.14 -0.03 -7.51
N GLU A 35 -1.37 -0.21 -7.96
CA GLU A 35 -1.63 -0.82 -9.26
C GLU A 35 -1.21 0.15 -10.38
N GLY A 36 -0.21 -0.24 -11.15
CA GLY A 36 0.31 0.55 -12.28
C GLY A 36 1.81 0.36 -12.51
N GLY A 37 2.26 0.64 -13.74
CA GLY A 37 3.67 0.60 -14.14
C GLY A 37 4.00 1.67 -15.17
N ILE A 38 5.08 1.52 -15.93
CA ILE A 38 5.48 2.41 -17.04
C ILE A 38 4.35 2.67 -18.07
N ASP A 39 3.40 1.74 -18.21
CA ASP A 39 2.22 1.90 -19.07
C ASP A 39 1.20 2.92 -18.52
N SER A 40 1.14 3.10 -17.19
CA SER A 40 0.34 4.15 -16.53
C SER A 40 0.99 5.54 -16.56
N ALA A 41 2.23 5.68 -17.04
CA ALA A 41 2.84 7.01 -17.23
C ALA A 41 2.08 7.86 -18.27
N PHE A 42 1.25 7.22 -19.11
CA PHE A 42 0.40 7.89 -20.11
C PHE A 42 -1.07 8.03 -19.69
N ASN A 43 -1.48 7.47 -18.55
CA ASN A 43 -2.82 7.72 -18.02
C ASN A 43 -2.82 9.08 -17.34
N LYS A 44 -3.04 10.10 -18.17
CA LYS A 44 -3.50 11.44 -17.82
C LYS A 44 -4.42 11.30 -16.61
N ILE A 45 -4.03 11.89 -15.49
CA ILE A 45 -4.83 11.95 -14.27
C ILE A 45 -6.12 12.69 -14.66
N GLU A 46 -7.15 11.95 -15.05
CA GLU A 46 -8.50 12.48 -15.16
C GLU A 46 -8.96 12.71 -13.72
N ARG A 47 -8.74 13.95 -13.26
CA ARG A 47 -8.99 14.43 -11.89
C ARG A 47 -10.45 14.33 -11.43
N ASP A 48 -11.34 13.76 -12.24
CA ASP A 48 -12.79 13.81 -12.05
C ASP A 48 -13.45 12.42 -11.93
N VAL A 49 -12.72 11.33 -12.15
CA VAL A 49 -13.27 9.98 -11.97
C VAL A 49 -12.78 9.41 -10.64
N TYR A 50 -13.59 9.57 -9.60
CA TYR A 50 -13.41 8.89 -8.32
C TYR A 50 -13.49 7.37 -8.53
N LYS A 51 -12.38 6.74 -8.87
CA LYS A 51 -12.32 5.30 -9.08
C LYS A 51 -12.37 4.60 -7.73
N THR A 52 -13.46 3.87 -7.48
CA THR A 52 -13.61 3.06 -6.28
C THR A 52 -12.45 2.08 -6.16
N SER A 53 -11.71 2.14 -5.07
CA SER A 53 -10.51 1.32 -4.84
C SER A 53 -10.58 0.67 -3.47
N LEU A 54 -10.22 -0.61 -3.37
CA LEU A 54 -10.19 -1.34 -2.12
C LEU A 54 -8.74 -1.67 -1.77
N LEU A 55 -8.31 -1.30 -0.56
CA LEU A 55 -6.97 -1.53 -0.05
C LEU A 55 -7.05 -2.52 1.11
N GLN A 56 -6.32 -3.62 1.03
CA GLN A 56 -6.11 -4.56 2.12
C GLN A 56 -4.86 -4.17 2.91
N ILE A 57 -5.03 -4.05 4.22
CA ILE A 57 -3.96 -3.77 5.18
C ILE A 57 -3.72 -5.04 5.97
N LYS A 58 -2.54 -5.60 5.77
CA LYS A 58 -2.13 -6.87 6.36
C LYS A 58 -0.71 -6.80 6.85
N GLY A 59 -0.47 -7.40 8.02
CA GLY A 59 0.88 -7.68 8.47
C GLY A 59 1.04 -7.55 9.99
N ARG A 60 1.95 -8.36 10.54
CA ARG A 60 2.18 -8.42 11.99
C ARG A 60 3.34 -7.55 12.46
N ARG A 61 4.50 -7.67 11.80
CA ARG A 61 5.72 -6.90 12.10
C ARG A 61 5.92 -5.73 11.12
N TYR A 62 5.69 -5.99 9.84
CA TYR A 62 5.70 -5.00 8.77
C TYR A 62 4.32 -4.97 8.13
N VAL A 63 3.60 -3.87 8.32
CA VAL A 63 2.26 -3.71 7.75
C VAL A 63 2.40 -3.25 6.30
N ARG A 64 1.73 -3.96 5.41
CA ARG A 64 1.68 -3.69 3.98
C ARG A 64 0.26 -3.26 3.61
N VAL A 65 0.18 -2.32 2.67
CA VAL A 65 -1.09 -1.87 2.08
C VAL A 65 -1.11 -2.35 0.63
N ILE A 66 -2.09 -3.19 0.29
CA ILE A 66 -2.17 -3.91 -0.99
C ILE A 66 -3.50 -3.55 -1.65
N PRO A 67 -3.52 -3.08 -2.91
CA PRO A 67 -4.75 -2.88 -3.65
C PRO A 67 -5.34 -4.24 -4.01
N VAL A 68 -6.63 -4.39 -3.79
CA VAL A 68 -7.38 -5.63 -4.05
C VAL A 68 -8.64 -5.32 -4.86
N PRO A 69 -9.18 -6.29 -5.60
CA PRO A 69 -10.42 -6.10 -6.34
C PRO A 69 -11.56 -5.70 -5.40
N VAL A 70 -12.37 -4.72 -5.82
CA VAL A 70 -13.55 -4.23 -5.07
C VAL A 70 -14.67 -5.27 -5.12
N THR A 71 -14.50 -6.35 -4.35
CA THR A 71 -15.46 -7.43 -4.22
C THR A 71 -15.50 -7.93 -2.79
N TYR A 72 -16.67 -8.40 -2.36
CA TYR A 72 -16.84 -9.00 -1.04
C TYR A 72 -15.94 -10.24 -0.84
N LEU A 73 -15.54 -10.90 -1.93
CA LEU A 73 -14.63 -12.06 -1.90
C LEU A 73 -13.20 -11.69 -1.49
N SER A 74 -12.81 -10.43 -1.63
CA SER A 74 -11.49 -9.94 -1.20
C SER A 74 -11.43 -9.73 0.32
N LEU A 75 -12.58 -9.58 0.98
CA LEU A 75 -12.66 -9.31 2.41
C LEU A 75 -12.40 -10.58 3.22
N ASN A 76 -11.71 -10.41 4.35
CA ASN A 76 -11.51 -11.50 5.31
C ASN A 76 -11.52 -10.99 6.75
N SER A 77 -11.91 -11.82 7.70
CA SER A 77 -12.01 -11.43 9.11
C SER A 77 -10.67 -11.18 9.81
N GLY A 78 -9.54 -11.52 9.18
CA GLY A 78 -8.19 -11.45 9.74
C GLY A 78 -7.50 -10.10 9.56
N ASP A 79 -7.89 -9.33 8.54
CA ASP A 79 -7.17 -8.14 8.10
C ASP A 79 -8.04 -6.86 8.21
N VAL A 80 -7.45 -5.70 7.94
CA VAL A 80 -8.16 -4.42 7.84
C VAL A 80 -8.30 -4.04 6.37
N PHE A 81 -9.43 -3.46 5.98
CA PHE A 81 -9.68 -3.04 4.60
C PHE A 81 -10.10 -1.59 4.56
N LEU A 82 -9.59 -0.84 3.58
CA LEU A 82 -10.00 0.53 3.30
C LEU A 82 -10.70 0.59 1.95
N LEU A 83 -11.97 0.95 1.96
CA LEU A 83 -12.71 1.24 0.74
C LEU A 83 -12.66 2.74 0.49
N ASP A 84 -12.04 3.10 -0.62
CA ASP A 84 -12.05 4.45 -1.14
C ASP A 84 -13.12 4.61 -2.20
N GLU A 85 -14.14 5.43 -1.93
CA GLU A 85 -15.17 5.83 -2.89
C GLU A 85 -14.93 7.28 -3.39
N GLY A 86 -13.74 7.82 -3.15
CA GLY A 86 -13.36 9.15 -3.59
C GLY A 86 -13.88 10.28 -2.71
N LEU A 87 -15.19 10.37 -2.50
CA LEU A 87 -15.75 11.35 -1.56
C LEU A 87 -15.75 10.86 -0.12
N THR A 88 -15.83 9.54 0.06
CA THR A 88 -15.89 8.88 1.37
C THR A 88 -14.85 7.78 1.46
N LEU A 89 -14.22 7.68 2.62
CA LEU A 89 -13.26 6.64 2.96
C LEU A 89 -13.86 5.78 4.07
N TRP A 90 -13.96 4.48 3.85
CA TRP A 90 -14.47 3.53 4.83
C TRP A 90 -13.37 2.63 5.33
N GLN A 91 -13.23 2.49 6.65
CA GLN A 91 -12.37 1.49 7.26
C GLN A 91 -13.20 0.32 7.78
N TRP A 92 -13.01 -0.84 7.18
CA TRP A 92 -13.54 -2.08 7.68
C TRP A 92 -12.48 -2.81 8.50
N ASN A 93 -12.81 -3.13 9.76
CA ASN A 93 -11.91 -3.82 10.66
C ASN A 93 -12.36 -5.27 10.83
N GLY A 94 -11.53 -6.22 10.39
CA GLY A 94 -11.76 -7.63 10.63
C GLY A 94 -11.90 -7.94 12.12
N LYS A 95 -12.74 -8.93 12.44
CA LYS A 95 -12.95 -9.37 13.83
C LYS A 95 -11.64 -9.80 14.50
N LEU A 96 -10.73 -10.40 13.73
CA LEU A 96 -9.44 -10.94 14.18
C LEU A 96 -8.26 -10.01 13.84
N SER A 97 -8.51 -8.83 13.28
CA SER A 97 -7.45 -7.88 12.92
C SER A 97 -6.68 -7.36 14.14
N SER A 98 -5.38 -7.20 14.02
CA SER A 98 -4.50 -6.67 15.05
C SER A 98 -4.69 -5.17 15.29
N ARG A 99 -4.37 -4.70 16.52
CA ARG A 99 -4.35 -3.26 16.84
C ARG A 99 -3.39 -2.48 15.94
N VAL A 100 -2.28 -3.10 15.53
CA VAL A 100 -1.27 -2.48 14.66
C VAL A 100 -1.85 -2.24 13.25
N GLU A 101 -2.59 -3.20 12.72
CA GLU A 101 -3.24 -3.09 11.40
C GLU A 101 -4.32 -2.00 11.42
N ARG A 102 -5.11 -1.91 12.51
CA ARG A 102 -6.12 -0.86 12.69
C ARG A 102 -5.51 0.52 12.77
N ALA A 103 -4.41 0.68 13.52
CA ALA A 103 -3.68 1.94 13.60
C ALA A 103 -3.09 2.34 12.24
N LYS A 104 -2.58 1.35 11.48
CA LYS A 104 -2.09 1.60 10.12
C LYS A 104 -3.21 2.02 9.16
N GLY A 105 -4.40 1.43 9.30
CA GLY A 105 -5.60 1.85 8.58
C GLY A 105 -5.91 3.32 8.77
N LEU A 106 -5.94 3.78 10.02
CA LEU A 106 -6.16 5.20 10.34
C LEU A 106 -5.09 6.11 9.75
N GLU A 107 -3.81 5.74 9.88
CA GLU A 107 -2.70 6.52 9.29
C GLU A 107 -2.85 6.62 7.76
N THR A 108 -3.23 5.52 7.11
CA THR A 108 -3.40 5.46 5.66
C THR A 108 -4.58 6.31 5.20
N ILE A 109 -5.72 6.29 5.92
CA ILE A 109 -6.86 7.18 5.66
C ILE A 109 -6.46 8.64 5.76
N THR A 110 -5.76 9.02 6.83
CA THR A 110 -5.29 10.40 7.02
C THR A 110 -4.38 10.83 5.88
N ARG A 111 -3.46 9.96 5.44
CA ARG A 111 -2.60 10.23 4.28
C ARG A 111 -3.39 10.41 2.98
N ILE A 112 -4.35 9.54 2.70
CA ILE A 112 -5.18 9.64 1.48
C ILE A 112 -6.01 10.93 1.52
N ARG A 113 -6.50 11.32 2.70
CA ARG A 113 -7.26 12.56 2.88
C ARG A 113 -6.41 13.81 2.73
N ASP A 114 -5.18 13.82 3.24
CA ASP A 114 -4.24 14.93 3.12
C ASP A 114 -3.71 15.11 1.69
N SER A 115 -3.59 14.00 0.95
CA SER A 115 -3.14 14.01 -0.45
C SER A 115 -4.20 14.49 -1.45
N ARG A 116 -5.40 14.86 -1.00
CA ARG A 116 -6.52 15.36 -1.82
C ARG A 116 -6.64 16.87 -1.71
#